data_AF-A0A7K0A8N0-F1
#
_entry.id   AF-A0A7K0A8N0-F1
#
_cell.length_a   1.000
_cell.length_b   1.000
_cell.length_c   1.000
_cell.angle_alpha   90.00
_cell.angle_beta   90.00
_cell.angle_gamma   90.00
#
_symmetry.space_group_name_H-M   'P 1'
#
loop_
_entity.id
_entity.type
_entity.pdbx_description
1 polymer ?
#
loop_
_entity_poly.entity_id
_entity_poly.type
_entity_poly.pdbx_seq_one_letter_code
_entity_poly.pdbx_strand_id
1 'polypeptide(L)'
;AGGGVALLRAQAAVDKIRGGSNDEKTGRALVKRALEEPLRQIATNAGHEGGVVVERVREKEGSLGFNAATGEFEDLVAAGVIDPAKVVRSTLQNAASVAALLLTTEALIAEEKVDTPAMPDPGHGGGMDF
;
A
#
# COMPACT_ATOMS: atom_id res chain seq x y z
N ALA A 1 11.78 -11.62 -6.25
CA ALA A 1 10.44 -11.77 -6.84
C ALA A 1 9.66 -10.48 -6.66
N GLY A 2 8.96 -10.04 -7.70
CA GLY A 2 8.10 -8.86 -7.63
C GLY A 2 6.74 -9.16 -7.00
N GLY A 3 5.70 -8.40 -7.36
CA GLY A 3 4.31 -8.68 -6.96
C GLY A 3 4.07 -8.58 -5.45
N GLY A 4 4.88 -7.78 -4.74
CA GLY A 4 4.81 -7.66 -3.28
C GLY A 4 5.44 -8.81 -2.49
N VAL A 5 5.91 -9.89 -3.15
CA VAL A 5 6.55 -11.04 -2.47
C VAL A 5 7.80 -10.61 -1.71
N ALA A 6 8.65 -9.77 -2.29
CA ALA A 6 9.88 -9.30 -1.63
C ALA A 6 9.60 -8.62 -0.28
N LEU A 7 8.53 -7.83 -0.18
CA LEU A 7 8.12 -7.16 1.05
C LEU A 7 7.53 -8.16 2.05
N LEU A 8 6.69 -9.10 1.59
CA LEU A 8 6.17 -10.16 2.46
C LEU A 8 7.31 -10.98 3.09
N ARG A 9 8.33 -11.36 2.31
CA ARG A 9 9.50 -12.09 2.83
C ARG A 9 10.31 -11.27 3.84
N ALA A 10 10.29 -9.95 3.73
CA ALA A 10 10.97 -9.08 4.69
C ALA A 10 10.33 -9.09 6.10
N GLN A 11 9.11 -9.61 6.27
CA GLN A 11 8.49 -9.79 7.58
C GLN A 11 9.37 -10.62 8.53
N ALA A 12 10.08 -11.63 8.02
CA ALA A 12 10.98 -12.47 8.81
C ALA A 12 12.19 -11.68 9.38
N ALA A 13 12.61 -10.59 8.73
CA ALA A 13 13.65 -9.72 9.26
C ALA A 13 13.13 -8.85 10.41
N VAL A 14 11.88 -8.38 10.32
CA VAL A 14 11.21 -7.64 11.41
C VAL A 14 11.07 -8.53 12.64
N ASP A 15 10.71 -9.81 12.44
CA ASP A 15 10.59 -10.81 13.51
C ASP A 15 11.91 -11.15 14.21
N LYS A 16 13.06 -10.71 13.69
CA LYS A 16 14.38 -10.89 14.33
C LYS A 16 14.78 -9.72 15.21
N ILE A 17 14.09 -8.59 15.14
CA ILE A 17 14.38 -7.42 15.99
C ILE A 17 13.94 -7.73 17.43
N ARG A 18 14.81 -7.44 18.40
CA ARG A 18 14.62 -7.76 19.83
C ARG A 18 14.73 -6.49 20.66
N GLY A 19 14.17 -6.54 21.88
CA GLY A 19 14.22 -5.43 22.84
C GLY A 19 13.22 -4.31 22.57
N GLY A 20 13.34 -3.23 23.34
CA GLY A 20 12.51 -2.05 23.25
C GLY A 20 11.25 -2.03 24.12
N SER A 21 10.65 -0.85 24.20
CA SER A 21 9.40 -0.56 24.91
C SER A 21 8.20 -1.28 24.28
N ASN A 22 7.03 -1.20 24.94
CA ASN A 22 5.79 -1.75 24.38
C ASN A 22 5.34 -0.98 23.13
N ASP A 23 5.63 0.32 23.05
CA ASP A 23 5.31 1.14 21.88
C ASP A 23 6.20 0.77 20.69
N GLU A 24 7.48 0.52 20.93
CA GLU A 24 8.40 0.05 19.89
C GLU A 24 8.01 -1.34 19.37
N LYS A 25 7.55 -2.25 20.25
CA LYS A 25 6.99 -3.55 19.83
C LYS A 25 5.76 -3.37 18.94
N THR A 26 4.88 -2.44 19.30
CA THR A 26 3.67 -2.11 18.53
C THR A 26 4.04 -1.53 17.16
N GLY A 27 5.01 -0.61 17.10
CA GLY A 27 5.54 -0.07 15.85
C GLY A 27 6.10 -1.15 14.92
N ARG A 28 6.83 -2.13 15.47
CA ARG A 28 7.31 -3.28 14.68
C ARG A 28 6.17 -4.14 14.14
N ALA A 29 5.14 -4.41 14.94
CA ALA A 29 3.97 -5.16 14.50
C ALA A 29 3.22 -4.43 13.36
N LEU A 30 3.10 -3.10 13.45
CA LEU A 30 2.53 -2.26 12.39
C LEU A 30 3.32 -2.36 11.09
N VAL A 31 4.65 -2.21 11.14
CA VAL A 31 5.50 -2.35 9.95
C VAL A 31 5.36 -3.76 9.36
N LYS A 32 5.39 -4.81 10.19
CA LYS A 32 5.20 -6.19 9.73
C LYS A 32 3.87 -6.35 9.00
N ARG A 33 2.77 -5.83 9.56
CA ARG A 33 1.44 -5.88 8.94
C ARG A 33 1.35 -5.03 7.67
N ALA A 34 2.06 -3.91 7.57
CA ALA A 34 2.08 -3.08 6.37
C ALA A 34 2.80 -3.76 5.19
N LEU A 35 3.81 -4.60 5.46
CA LEU A 35 4.60 -5.26 4.41
C LEU A 35 3.81 -6.23 3.51
N GLU A 36 2.65 -6.74 3.95
CA GLU A 36 1.79 -7.60 3.13
C GLU A 36 0.77 -6.83 2.28
N GLU A 37 0.54 -5.55 2.57
CA GLU A 37 -0.46 -4.74 1.85
C GLU A 37 -0.23 -4.65 0.35
N PRO A 38 1.00 -4.51 -0.17
CA PRO A 38 1.22 -4.47 -1.62
C PRO A 38 0.76 -5.75 -2.33
N LEU A 39 1.05 -6.94 -1.77
CA LEU A 39 0.59 -8.21 -2.33
C LEU A 39 -0.93 -8.33 -2.22
N ARG A 40 -1.50 -7.98 -1.06
CA ARG A 40 -2.95 -7.99 -0.81
C ARG A 40 -3.69 -7.13 -1.84
N GLN A 41 -3.24 -5.89 -2.05
CA GLN A 41 -3.87 -4.97 -2.98
C GLN A 41 -3.76 -5.44 -4.43
N ILE A 42 -2.60 -5.99 -4.82
CA ILE A 42 -2.41 -6.57 -6.16
C ILE A 42 -3.39 -7.72 -6.39
N ALA A 43 -3.52 -8.63 -5.43
CA ALA A 43 -4.45 -9.76 -5.50
C ALA A 43 -5.91 -9.30 -5.57
N THR A 44 -6.30 -8.34 -4.72
CA THR A 44 -7.65 -7.75 -4.73
C THR A 44 -7.97 -7.10 -6.08
N ASN A 45 -7.02 -6.34 -6.65
CA ASN A 45 -7.20 -5.70 -7.96
C ASN A 45 -7.31 -6.73 -9.10
N ALA A 46 -6.74 -7.91 -8.93
CA ALA A 46 -6.87 -9.03 -9.86
C ALA A 46 -8.14 -9.88 -9.64
N GLY A 47 -9.02 -9.50 -8.71
CA GLY A 47 -10.29 -10.20 -8.44
C GLY A 47 -10.17 -11.38 -7.49
N HIS A 48 -9.08 -11.50 -6.73
CA HIS A 48 -8.86 -12.56 -5.75
C HIS A 48 -9.00 -12.05 -4.31
N GLU A 49 -9.28 -12.94 -3.35
CA GLU A 49 -9.30 -12.57 -1.94
C GLU A 49 -7.87 -12.38 -1.44
N GLY A 50 -7.49 -11.12 -1.19
CA GLY A 50 -6.11 -10.75 -0.89
C GLY A 50 -5.56 -11.36 0.39
N GLY A 51 -6.38 -11.62 1.41
CA GLY A 51 -5.95 -12.30 2.63
C GLY A 51 -5.49 -13.73 2.38
N VAL A 52 -6.31 -14.53 1.71
CA VAL A 52 -6.04 -15.91 1.31
C VAL A 52 -4.80 -15.99 0.44
N VAL A 53 -4.64 -15.04 -0.50
CA VAL A 53 -3.43 -14.99 -1.34
C VAL A 53 -2.18 -14.72 -0.49
N VAL A 54 -2.24 -13.73 0.41
CA VAL A 54 -1.12 -13.41 1.32
C VAL A 54 -0.73 -14.62 2.16
N GLU A 55 -1.68 -15.31 2.78
CA GLU A 55 -1.42 -16.50 3.58
C GLU A 55 -0.77 -17.61 2.74
N ARG A 56 -1.31 -17.89 1.55
CA ARG A 56 -0.79 -18.95 0.68
C ARG A 56 0.59 -18.63 0.12
N VAL A 57 0.93 -17.35 -0.10
CA VAL A 57 2.29 -16.95 -0.43
C VAL A 57 3.20 -17.05 0.79
N ARG A 58 2.71 -16.75 2.01
CA ARG A 58 3.50 -16.84 3.25
C ARG A 58 4.01 -18.26 3.53
N GLU A 59 3.22 -19.27 3.22
CA GLU A 59 3.58 -20.70 3.34
C GLU A 59 4.64 -21.16 2.33
N LYS A 60 4.99 -20.33 1.35
CA LYS A 60 5.96 -20.64 0.29
C LYS A 60 7.30 -19.95 0.57
N GLU A 61 8.34 -20.43 -0.09
CA GLU A 61 9.71 -19.91 0.07
C GLU A 61 10.25 -19.26 -1.20
N GLY A 62 11.33 -18.48 -1.04
CA GLY A 62 12.06 -17.90 -2.15
C GLY A 62 11.20 -17.02 -3.07
N SER A 63 11.30 -17.28 -4.36
CA SER A 63 10.64 -16.56 -5.46
C SER A 63 9.20 -17.00 -5.73
N LEU A 64 8.72 -18.05 -5.07
CA LEU A 64 7.35 -18.52 -5.24
C LEU A 64 6.36 -17.48 -4.71
N GLY A 65 5.44 -17.07 -5.59
CA GLY A 65 4.50 -16.00 -5.36
C GLY A 65 3.20 -16.19 -6.11
N PHE A 66 2.35 -15.17 -6.08
CA PHE A 66 1.10 -15.13 -6.84
C PHE A 66 1.29 -14.26 -8.08
N ASN A 67 1.11 -14.83 -9.27
CA ASN A 67 1.12 -14.07 -10.51
C ASN A 67 -0.29 -13.53 -10.78
N ALA A 68 -0.46 -12.23 -10.55
CA ALA A 68 -1.76 -11.56 -10.71
C ALA A 68 -2.26 -11.48 -12.16
N ALA A 69 -1.38 -11.69 -13.15
CA ALA A 69 -1.79 -11.71 -14.56
C ALA A 69 -2.41 -13.04 -14.97
N THR A 70 -1.99 -14.16 -14.35
CA THR A 70 -2.47 -15.51 -14.69
C THR A 70 -3.37 -16.11 -13.61
N GLY A 71 -3.32 -15.59 -12.38
CA GLY A 71 -4.02 -16.15 -11.22
C GLY A 71 -3.31 -17.37 -10.60
N GLU A 72 -2.08 -17.68 -11.03
CA GLU A 72 -1.37 -18.89 -10.61
C GLU A 72 -0.30 -18.62 -9.54
N PHE A 73 0.04 -19.68 -8.78
CA PHE A 73 1.13 -19.64 -7.81
C PHE A 73 2.38 -20.29 -8.41
N GLU A 74 3.37 -19.48 -8.76
CA GLU A 74 4.55 -19.92 -9.51
C GLU A 74 5.81 -19.17 -9.09
N ASP A 75 6.95 -19.54 -9.67
CA ASP A 75 8.19 -18.79 -9.50
C ASP A 75 8.11 -17.49 -10.30
N LEU A 76 7.93 -16.37 -9.58
CA LEU A 76 7.77 -15.07 -10.21
C LEU A 76 9.04 -14.56 -10.89
N VAL A 77 10.22 -15.03 -10.50
CA VAL A 77 11.47 -14.67 -11.18
C VAL A 77 11.55 -15.39 -12.51
N ALA A 78 11.21 -16.69 -12.54
CA ALA A 78 11.14 -17.46 -13.78
C ALA A 78 10.05 -16.95 -14.72
N ALA A 79 8.91 -16.52 -14.18
CA ALA A 79 7.80 -15.91 -14.93
C ALA A 79 8.07 -14.46 -15.39
N GLY A 80 9.22 -13.88 -15.04
CA GLY A 80 9.61 -12.52 -15.43
C GLY A 80 8.96 -11.39 -14.61
N VAL A 81 8.24 -11.71 -13.54
CA VAL A 81 7.64 -10.75 -12.61
C VAL A 81 8.68 -10.35 -11.55
N ILE A 82 9.50 -9.36 -11.90
CA ILE A 82 10.64 -8.91 -11.08
C ILE A 82 10.54 -7.41 -10.80
N ASP A 83 10.66 -7.04 -9.53
CA ASP A 83 10.76 -5.63 -9.12
C ASP A 83 12.23 -5.24 -8.86
N PRO A 84 12.70 -4.07 -9.34
CA PRO A 84 14.03 -3.58 -9.00
C PRO A 84 14.17 -3.35 -7.49
N ALA A 85 15.21 -3.93 -6.88
CA ALA A 85 15.44 -3.81 -5.42
C ALA A 85 15.52 -2.35 -4.94
N LYS A 86 16.08 -1.45 -5.76
CA LYS A 86 16.11 -0.02 -5.46
C LYS A 86 14.70 0.54 -5.30
N VAL A 87 13.77 0.20 -6.19
CA VAL A 87 12.39 0.73 -6.14
C VAL A 87 11.71 0.25 -4.87
N VAL A 88 11.71 -1.07 -4.62
CA VAL A 88 11.05 -1.66 -3.45
C VAL A 88 11.56 -1.04 -2.13
N ARG A 89 12.88 -0.91 -1.99
CA ARG A 89 13.51 -0.29 -0.82
C ARG A 89 13.11 1.18 -0.67
N SER A 90 13.24 1.96 -1.75
CA SER A 90 13.00 3.41 -1.71
C SER A 90 11.53 3.72 -1.40
N THR A 91 10.60 2.97 -1.99
CA THR A 91 9.17 3.13 -1.74
C THR A 91 8.82 2.86 -0.28
N LEU A 92 9.35 1.78 0.31
CA LEU A 92 9.12 1.48 1.73
C LEU A 92 9.69 2.57 2.65
N GLN A 93 10.91 3.05 2.36
CA GLN A 93 11.55 4.11 3.14
C GLN A 93 10.75 5.42 3.09
N ASN A 94 10.27 5.81 1.90
CA ASN A 94 9.46 7.02 1.73
C ASN A 94 8.11 6.89 2.44
N ALA A 95 7.44 5.74 2.31
CA ALA A 95 6.17 5.48 2.99
C ALA A 95 6.32 5.53 4.52
N ALA A 96 7.35 4.89 5.06
CA ALA A 96 7.64 4.92 6.49
C ALA A 96 7.97 6.33 6.99
N SER A 97 8.71 7.12 6.20
CA SER A 97 9.06 8.51 6.54
C SER A 97 7.81 9.40 6.68
N VAL A 98 6.91 9.36 5.69
CA VAL A 98 5.66 10.12 5.73
C VAL A 98 4.75 9.63 6.85
N ALA A 99 4.63 8.31 7.04
CA ALA A 99 3.81 7.75 8.11
C ALA A 99 4.30 8.17 9.50
N ALA A 100 5.62 8.14 9.73
CA ALA A 100 6.20 8.57 11.01
C ALA A 100 5.90 10.04 11.29
N LEU A 101 6.04 10.93 10.29
CA LEU A 101 5.72 12.34 10.42
C LEU A 101 4.23 12.56 10.77
N LEU A 102 3.33 11.88 10.07
CA LEU A 102 1.89 11.98 10.32
C LEU A 102 1.49 11.46 11.70
N LEU A 103 2.05 10.34 12.15
CA LEU A 103 1.75 9.75 13.46
C LEU A 103 2.13 10.65 14.64
N THR A 104 3.11 11.54 14.45
CA THR A 104 3.55 12.52 15.47
C THR A 104 2.94 13.91 15.31
N THR A 105 2.04 14.09 14.34
CA THR A 105 1.43 15.39 14.07
C THR A 105 0.25 15.62 15.01
N GLU A 106 0.43 16.50 16.00
CA GLU A 106 -0.62 16.83 16.99
C GLU A 106 -1.57 17.95 16.52
N ALA A 107 -1.15 18.79 15.57
CA ALA A 107 -1.94 19.90 15.06
C ALA A 107 -1.65 20.18 13.58
N LEU A 108 -2.66 20.66 12.87
CA LEU A 108 -2.58 21.11 11.48
C LEU A 108 -3.17 22.52 11.37
N ILE A 109 -2.47 23.41 10.68
CA ILE A 109 -3.00 24.73 10.30
C ILE A 109 -3.30 24.66 8.81
N ALA A 110 -4.54 24.98 8.44
CA ALA A 110 -5.01 25.00 7.07
C ALA A 110 -5.57 26.39 6.72
N GLU A 111 -5.52 26.75 5.44
CA GLU A 111 -6.18 27.95 4.94
C GLU A 111 -7.70 27.77 4.95
N GLU A 112 -8.42 28.84 5.27
CA GLU A 112 -9.88 28.84 5.21
C GLU A 112 -10.33 28.70 3.74
N LYS A 113 -11.29 27.81 3.51
CA LYS A 113 -11.87 27.63 2.18
C LYS A 113 -12.65 28.90 1.81
N VAL A 114 -12.12 29.66 0.85
CA VAL A 114 -12.87 30.77 0.25
C VAL A 114 -13.90 30.19 -0.69
N ASP A 115 -15.19 30.43 -0.43
CA ASP A 115 -16.24 30.14 -1.41
C ASP A 115 -16.04 31.06 -2.61
N THR A 116 -15.53 30.51 -3.70
CA THR A 116 -15.53 31.21 -4.98
C THR A 116 -16.98 31.36 -5.43
N PRO A 117 -17.46 32.59 -5.71
CA PRO A 117 -18.82 32.77 -6.19
C PRO A 117 -19.02 31.96 -7.46
N ALA A 118 -20.09 31.18 -7.52
CA ALA A 118 -20.49 30.48 -8.73
C ALA A 118 -20.54 31.52 -9.85
N MET A 119 -19.77 31.30 -10.92
CA MET A 119 -19.90 32.12 -12.12
C MET A 119 -21.37 32.07 -12.54
N PRO A 120 -22.02 33.23 -12.79
CA PRO A 120 -23.41 33.24 -13.22
C PRO A 120 -23.55 32.37 -14.48
N ASP A 121 -24.36 31.33 -14.35
CA ASP A 121 -24.75 30.46 -15.45
C ASP A 121 -25.46 31.33 -16.51
N PRO A 122 -24.96 31.47 -17.75
CA PRO A 122 -25.49 32.40 -18.74
C PRO A 122 -26.91 32.08 -19.26
N GLY A 123 -27.66 31.17 -18.64
CA GLY A 123 -28.76 30.50 -19.33
C GLY A 123 -29.96 30.07 -18.50
N HIS A 124 -30.45 30.85 -17.53
CA HIS A 124 -31.77 30.58 -16.93
C HIS A 124 -32.55 31.86 -16.59
N GLY A 125 -33.06 32.55 -17.62
CA GLY A 125 -34.16 33.52 -17.51
C GLY A 125 -35.39 32.96 -18.22
N GLY A 126 -36.27 32.30 -17.46
CA GLY A 126 -37.56 31.77 -17.93
C GLY A 126 -38.44 32.86 -18.55
N GLY A 127 -39.13 32.48 -19.61
CA GLY A 127 -39.83 33.38 -20.53
C GLY A 127 -41.16 33.97 -20.05
N MET A 128 -41.71 34.81 -20.92
CA MET A 128 -43.09 35.28 -20.94
C MET A 128 -43.50 35.39 -22.41
N ASP A 129 -44.63 34.75 -22.77
CA ASP A 129 -45.40 34.99 -23.98
C ASP A 129 -45.53 36.50 -24.27
N PHE A 130 -45.11 36.92 -25.47
CA PHE A 130 -45.68 37.89 -26.42
C PHE A 130 -44.64 38.25 -27.48
#